data_AF-A0A256YRD3-F1
#
_entry.id   AF-A0A256YRD3-F1
#
_cell.length_a   1.000
_cell.length_b   1.000
_cell.length_c   1.000
_cell.angle_alpha   90.00
_cell.angle_beta   90.00
_cell.angle_gamma   90.00
#
_symmetry.space_group_name_H-M   'P 1'
#
loop_
_entity.id
_entity.type
_entity.pdbx_description
1 polymer ?
#
loop_
_entity_poly.entity_id
_entity_poly.type
_entity_poly.pdbx_seq_one_letter_code
_entity_poly.pdbx_strand_id
1 'polypeptide(L)'
;MKLILTLLLIVFLIVPVLVSADLSSDMKGLESEITDFIGQDTLIAVVGNHATLSEKATLDYFKANHPKGKDLKVYTESNFSEDINNKVLLLVGGKTRNGLSRNLFEKEEINITDNKLSVGHIYFVIDNGQKYIIFSDLFGEANYPNTAVDKSPFSKIMPKEYVPLAATVTGFSLVWLWHLLTSLLIKVGKLTLSSKLMKKVKKKEISAHYLGFKIKGIRIKAREWAAIFGAALVFALTISYTKMISLDTVLALVSVSVVVNFIVYMVRHFSRLAMDKIHKLHTEYKFWIWGAITTVITGWLGNALPLVGYMSKEKTEAKNVEEGRIQFKINLYTFLASLGFFIINLFEPNVIFQMASSLSISIVFVQMLPFSPFSGKAIFKWKRIKWALISMPILLFYILVQLII
;
A
#
# COMPACT_ATOMS: atom_id res chain seq x y z
N MET A 1 -1.12 -23.42 -8.75
CA MET A 1 -1.82 -23.15 -7.48
C MET A 1 -1.05 -23.67 -6.29
N LYS A 2 -0.75 -24.99 -6.21
CA LYS A 2 0.22 -25.52 -5.22
C LYS A 2 1.49 -24.67 -5.20
N LEU A 3 2.09 -24.42 -6.36
CA LEU A 3 3.27 -23.54 -6.48
C LEU A 3 3.11 -22.16 -5.83
N ILE A 4 2.01 -21.43 -6.06
CA ILE A 4 1.81 -20.07 -5.50
C ILE A 4 1.58 -20.13 -3.99
N LEU A 5 0.78 -21.09 -3.53
CA LEU A 5 0.50 -21.27 -2.11
C LEU A 5 1.77 -21.69 -1.36
N THR A 6 2.56 -22.59 -1.97
CA THR A 6 3.86 -23.03 -1.49
C THR A 6 4.85 -21.87 -1.50
N LEU A 7 4.89 -21.02 -2.53
CA LEU A 7 5.75 -19.83 -2.57
C LEU A 7 5.39 -18.84 -1.46
N LEU A 8 4.09 -18.59 -1.26
CA LEU A 8 3.63 -17.75 -0.15
C LEU A 8 4.01 -18.36 1.20
N LEU A 9 3.76 -19.65 1.42
CA LEU A 9 4.15 -20.36 2.64
C LEU A 9 5.66 -20.34 2.88
N ILE A 10 6.46 -20.54 1.83
CA ILE A 10 7.93 -20.44 1.86
C ILE A 10 8.35 -19.03 2.26
N VAL A 11 7.78 -17.98 1.64
CA VAL A 11 8.07 -16.59 2.03
C VAL A 11 7.67 -16.33 3.49
N PHE A 12 6.50 -16.83 3.91
CA PHE A 12 5.99 -16.65 5.28
C PHE A 12 6.79 -17.42 6.35
N LEU A 13 7.35 -18.58 6.03
CA LEU A 13 8.04 -19.44 6.99
C LEU A 13 9.56 -19.26 6.97
N ILE A 14 10.15 -19.04 5.81
CA ILE A 14 11.61 -19.02 5.66
C ILE A 14 12.19 -17.65 5.97
N VAL A 15 11.51 -16.56 5.58
CA VAL A 15 12.02 -15.20 5.80
C VAL A 15 12.21 -14.91 7.31
N PRO A 16 11.24 -15.20 8.21
CA PRO A 16 11.45 -14.95 9.64
C PRO A 16 12.57 -15.82 10.26
N VAL A 17 12.71 -17.05 9.79
CA VAL A 17 13.69 -18.01 10.34
C VAL A 17 15.12 -17.64 9.93
N LEU A 18 15.36 -17.32 8.64
CA LEU A 18 16.68 -16.88 8.17
C LEU A 18 17.11 -15.57 8.85
N VAL A 19 16.19 -14.61 8.98
CA VAL A 19 16.43 -13.31 9.64
C VAL A 19 16.85 -13.49 11.10
N SER A 20 16.32 -14.50 11.82
CA SER A 20 16.61 -14.69 13.25
C SER A 20 17.99 -15.28 13.57
N ALA A 21 18.52 -16.16 12.70
CA ALA A 21 19.80 -16.83 12.95
C ALA A 21 20.99 -15.88 12.70
N ASP A 22 20.93 -15.11 11.62
CA ASP A 22 22.00 -14.17 11.25
C ASP A 22 22.06 -12.98 12.20
N LEU A 23 20.90 -12.47 12.66
CA LEU A 23 20.83 -11.34 13.59
C LEU A 23 21.59 -11.61 14.90
N SER A 24 21.51 -12.82 15.47
CA SER A 24 22.24 -13.14 16.70
C SER A 24 23.75 -13.17 16.50
N SER A 25 24.24 -13.55 15.31
CA SER A 25 25.68 -13.56 15.03
C SER A 25 26.19 -12.13 14.86
N ASP A 26 25.46 -11.33 14.09
CA ASP A 26 25.79 -9.93 13.83
C ASP A 26 25.83 -9.10 15.12
N MET A 27 24.82 -9.25 15.98
CA MET A 27 24.75 -8.51 17.25
C MET A 27 25.89 -8.86 18.21
N LYS A 28 26.35 -10.11 18.22
CA LYS A 28 27.52 -10.52 19.02
C LYS A 28 28.81 -9.91 18.49
N GLY A 29 28.95 -9.79 17.16
CA GLY A 29 30.09 -9.13 16.54
C GLY A 29 30.22 -7.65 16.90
N LEU A 30 29.10 -6.98 17.19
CA LEU A 30 29.05 -5.56 17.53
C LEU A 30 28.95 -5.28 19.04
N GLU A 31 28.94 -6.31 19.89
CA GLU A 31 28.74 -6.13 21.32
C GLU A 31 29.83 -5.25 21.97
N SER A 32 31.09 -5.45 21.59
CA SER A 32 32.20 -4.63 22.08
C SER A 32 32.09 -3.18 21.61
N GLU A 33 31.77 -2.96 20.33
CA GLU A 33 31.65 -1.61 19.77
C GLU A 33 30.48 -0.85 20.40
N ILE A 34 29.34 -1.51 20.61
CA ILE A 34 28.20 -0.92 21.33
C ILE A 34 28.60 -0.59 22.78
N THR A 35 29.28 -1.51 23.47
CA THR A 35 29.72 -1.29 24.85
C THR A 35 30.69 -0.11 24.96
N ASP A 36 31.67 -0.04 24.08
CA ASP A 36 32.68 1.02 24.03
C ASP A 36 32.04 2.37 23.69
N PHE A 37 31.11 2.40 22.75
CA PHE A 37 30.39 3.62 22.38
C PHE A 37 29.56 4.16 23.54
N ILE A 38 28.85 3.28 24.25
CA ILE A 38 28.07 3.69 25.44
C ILE A 38 29.00 4.14 26.58
N GLY A 39 30.14 3.47 26.79
CA GLY A 39 31.08 3.83 27.85
C GLY A 39 30.43 3.79 29.24
N GLN A 40 30.57 4.85 30.03
CA GLN A 40 29.95 4.96 31.36
C GLN A 40 28.56 5.60 31.36
N ASP A 41 28.10 6.10 30.22
CA ASP A 41 26.85 6.85 30.10
C ASP A 41 25.62 5.96 30.36
N THR A 42 24.52 6.58 30.82
CA THR A 42 23.25 5.87 31.05
C THR A 42 22.55 5.63 29.71
N LEU A 43 22.08 4.41 29.45
CA LEU A 43 21.39 4.06 28.21
C LEU A 43 19.87 4.15 28.38
N ILE A 44 19.19 4.82 27.45
CA ILE A 44 17.73 4.83 27.34
C ILE A 44 17.33 4.50 25.91
N ALA A 45 16.18 3.85 25.72
CA ALA A 45 15.67 3.51 24.40
C ALA A 45 14.41 4.30 24.04
N VAL A 46 14.33 4.76 22.79
CA VAL A 46 13.14 5.42 22.23
C VAL A 46 12.70 4.66 20.99
N VAL A 47 11.54 4.02 21.08
CA VAL A 47 10.96 3.25 19.98
C VAL A 47 10.08 4.16 19.14
N GLY A 48 10.42 4.25 17.85
CA GLY A 48 9.65 5.00 16.86
C GLY A 48 8.22 4.48 16.79
N ASN A 49 7.25 5.38 16.57
CA ASN A 49 5.84 5.01 16.54
C ASN A 49 5.52 3.98 15.42
N HIS A 50 6.39 3.87 14.42
CA HIS A 50 6.25 2.96 13.29
C HIS A 50 7.36 1.90 13.20
N ALA A 51 8.11 1.68 14.29
CA ALA A 51 9.17 0.68 14.31
C ALA A 51 8.62 -0.70 13.91
N THR A 52 9.35 -1.38 13.03
CA THR A 52 8.97 -2.68 12.48
C THR A 52 9.10 -3.78 13.54
N LEU A 53 8.55 -4.96 13.23
CA LEU A 53 8.72 -6.14 14.09
C LEU A 53 10.20 -6.56 14.19
N SER A 54 10.96 -6.44 13.10
CA SER A 54 12.40 -6.70 13.05
C SER A 54 13.17 -5.74 13.96
N GLU A 55 12.92 -4.44 13.86
CA GLU A 55 13.58 -3.43 14.71
C GLU A 55 13.27 -3.65 16.20
N LYS A 56 12.02 -3.97 16.53
CA LYS A 56 11.61 -4.32 17.90
C LYS A 56 12.26 -5.62 18.37
N ALA A 57 12.36 -6.63 17.51
CA ALA A 57 13.06 -7.88 17.83
C ALA A 57 14.56 -7.65 18.09
N THR A 58 15.21 -6.74 17.35
CA THR A 58 16.60 -6.33 17.62
C THR A 58 16.73 -5.68 18.99
N LEU A 59 15.80 -4.80 19.37
CA LEU A 59 15.75 -4.24 20.72
C LEU A 59 15.56 -5.32 21.79
N ASP A 60 14.62 -6.24 21.59
CA ASP A 60 14.35 -7.31 22.54
C ASP A 60 15.56 -8.26 22.69
N TYR A 61 16.25 -8.56 21.59
CA TYR A 61 17.52 -9.29 21.61
C TYR A 61 18.58 -8.53 22.42
N PHE A 62 18.74 -7.23 22.17
CA PHE A 62 19.68 -6.38 22.91
C PHE A 62 19.37 -6.37 24.40
N LYS A 63 18.09 -6.22 24.79
CA LYS A 63 17.67 -6.25 26.20
C LYS A 63 17.97 -7.57 26.89
N ALA A 64 17.80 -8.69 26.17
CA ALA A 64 18.03 -10.02 26.73
C ALA A 64 19.52 -10.35 26.91
N ASN A 65 20.38 -9.88 25.98
CA ASN A 65 21.77 -10.34 25.89
C ASN A 65 22.81 -9.33 26.36
N HIS A 66 22.55 -8.02 26.26
CA HIS A 66 23.53 -6.98 26.59
C HIS A 66 23.44 -6.58 28.08
N PRO A 67 24.57 -6.39 28.81
CA PRO A 67 24.56 -6.01 30.23
C PRO A 67 23.75 -4.73 30.52
N LYS A 68 23.95 -3.67 29.70
CA LYS A 68 23.18 -2.42 29.79
C LYS A 68 21.75 -2.52 29.23
N GLY A 69 21.40 -3.64 28.61
CA GLY A 69 20.07 -3.90 28.05
C GLY A 69 19.03 -4.32 29.10
N LYS A 70 19.46 -4.96 30.20
CA LYS A 70 18.55 -5.54 31.21
C LYS A 70 17.73 -4.48 31.96
N ASP A 71 18.36 -3.35 32.29
CA ASP A 71 17.73 -2.23 33.00
C ASP A 71 17.34 -1.08 32.05
N LEU A 72 17.28 -1.36 30.74
CA LEU A 72 17.01 -0.37 29.71
C LEU A 72 15.57 0.18 29.84
N LYS A 73 15.46 1.46 30.18
CA LYS A 73 14.18 2.18 30.13
C LYS A 73 13.78 2.40 28.68
N VAL A 74 12.57 1.99 28.32
CA VAL A 74 12.04 2.08 26.96
C VAL A 74 10.87 3.07 26.92
N TYR A 75 11.00 4.09 26.09
CA TYR A 75 9.97 5.07 25.80
C TYR A 75 9.42 4.84 24.40
N THR A 76 8.16 5.20 24.18
CA THR A 76 7.65 5.44 22.83
C THR A 76 7.99 6.87 22.43
N GLU A 77 8.24 7.09 21.14
CA GLU A 77 8.50 8.42 20.58
C GLU A 77 7.42 9.46 21.00
N SER A 78 6.15 9.04 21.05
CA SER A 78 5.03 9.88 21.47
C SER A 78 5.04 10.31 22.95
N ASN A 79 5.70 9.54 23.82
CA ASN A 79 5.75 9.78 25.27
C ASN A 79 7.14 10.19 25.75
N PHE A 80 8.06 10.47 24.83
CA PHE A 80 9.44 10.77 25.16
C PHE A 80 9.61 12.24 25.55
N SER A 81 9.96 12.49 26.81
CA SER A 81 10.16 13.85 27.36
C SER A 81 11.31 13.92 28.37
N GLU A 82 12.20 12.93 28.39
CA GLU A 82 13.32 12.94 29.33
C GLU A 82 14.46 13.87 28.90
N ASP A 83 15.17 14.43 29.87
CA ASP A 83 16.46 15.06 29.62
C ASP A 83 17.47 14.01 29.13
N ILE A 84 18.15 14.34 28.03
CA ILE A 84 19.07 13.47 27.31
C ILE A 84 20.53 13.70 27.72
N ASN A 85 20.81 14.77 28.48
CA ASN A 85 22.15 15.10 28.92
C ASN A 85 22.83 13.93 29.66
N ASN A 86 24.07 13.60 29.27
CA ASN A 86 24.87 12.49 29.80
C ASN A 86 24.21 11.10 29.67
N LYS A 87 23.29 10.94 28.70
CA LYS A 87 22.70 9.66 28.35
C LYS A 87 23.08 9.28 26.93
N VAL A 88 23.01 8.00 26.61
CA VAL A 88 23.03 7.52 25.22
C VAL A 88 21.60 7.15 24.84
N LEU A 89 21.17 7.62 23.68
CA LEU A 89 19.84 7.34 23.14
C LEU A 89 19.93 6.19 22.15
N LEU A 90 19.31 5.06 22.50
CA LEU A 90 19.07 3.96 21.58
C LEU A 90 17.74 4.19 20.86
N LEU A 91 17.80 4.69 19.63
CA LEU A 91 16.64 4.93 18.78
C LEU A 91 16.31 3.65 18.01
N VAL A 92 15.09 3.17 18.16
CA VAL A 92 14.59 2.02 17.38
C VAL A 92 13.70 2.54 16.27
N GLY A 93 14.05 2.22 15.03
CA GLY A 93 13.45 2.78 13.83
C GLY A 93 14.42 3.66 13.05
N GLY A 94 14.60 3.34 11.77
CA GLY A 94 15.35 4.18 10.83
C GLY A 94 14.70 5.53 10.54
N LYS A 95 15.28 6.29 9.60
CA LYS A 95 14.81 7.65 9.25
C LYS A 95 13.34 7.74 8.83
N THR A 96 12.75 6.66 8.33
CA THR A 96 11.32 6.66 7.95
C THR A 96 10.40 6.24 9.09
N ARG A 97 10.91 5.66 10.19
CA ARG A 97 10.10 5.02 11.25
C ARG A 97 10.21 5.67 12.61
N ASN A 98 11.25 6.48 12.83
CA ASN A 98 11.46 7.26 14.04
C ASN A 98 11.81 8.71 13.65
N GLY A 99 11.04 9.67 14.15
CA GLY A 99 11.23 11.10 13.89
C GLY A 99 12.50 11.66 14.50
N LEU A 100 12.96 11.15 15.66
CA LEU A 100 14.27 11.52 16.21
C LEU A 100 15.39 11.06 15.30
N SER A 101 15.34 9.81 14.82
CA SER A 101 16.32 9.30 13.85
C SER A 101 16.32 10.15 12.57
N ARG A 102 15.13 10.51 12.05
CA ARG A 102 15.02 11.37 10.87
C ARG A 102 15.69 12.72 11.07
N ASN A 103 15.38 13.39 12.17
CA ASN A 103 15.93 14.71 12.48
C ASN A 103 17.45 14.68 12.59
N LEU A 104 18.04 13.54 13.01
CA LEU A 104 19.49 13.36 12.97
C LEU A 104 19.98 13.23 11.52
N PHE A 105 19.42 12.31 10.73
CA PHE A 105 19.83 12.08 9.34
C PHE A 105 19.63 13.29 8.40
N GLU A 106 18.77 14.24 8.74
CA GLU A 106 18.56 15.48 7.98
C GLU A 106 19.59 16.58 8.30
N LYS A 107 20.43 16.42 9.33
CA LYS A 107 21.51 17.37 9.66
C LYS A 107 22.72 17.16 8.75
N GLU A 108 23.31 18.25 8.27
CA GLU A 108 24.46 18.22 7.36
C GLU A 108 25.79 17.88 8.07
N GLU A 109 25.93 18.19 9.36
CA GLU A 109 27.18 18.04 10.12
C GLU A 109 27.06 17.01 11.25
N ILE A 110 26.82 15.74 10.91
CA ILE A 110 26.83 14.65 11.90
C ILE A 110 27.86 13.57 11.55
N ASN A 111 28.60 13.13 12.56
CA ASN A 111 29.50 11.99 12.45
C ASN A 111 28.68 10.71 12.59
N ILE A 112 28.52 9.99 11.49
CA ILE A 112 27.78 8.72 11.43
C ILE A 112 28.76 7.59 11.10
N THR A 113 28.82 6.59 11.97
CA THR A 113 29.42 5.29 11.66
C THR A 113 28.30 4.30 11.34
N ASP A 114 28.31 3.74 10.13
CA ASP A 114 27.33 2.75 9.66
C ASP A 114 27.90 1.34 9.76
N ASN A 115 27.30 0.52 10.63
CA ASN A 115 27.58 -0.90 10.74
C ASN A 115 26.43 -1.71 10.12
N LYS A 116 26.71 -2.35 8.99
CA LYS A 116 25.74 -3.19 8.27
C LYS A 116 25.51 -4.50 8.99
N LEU A 117 24.24 -4.87 9.13
CA LEU A 117 23.78 -6.19 9.55
C LEU A 117 23.13 -6.92 8.37
N SER A 118 22.96 -8.23 8.52
CA SER A 118 22.26 -9.07 7.55
C SER A 118 20.80 -8.63 7.35
N VAL A 119 20.20 -7.97 8.35
CA VAL A 119 18.78 -7.60 8.36
C VAL A 119 18.54 -6.08 8.46
N GLY A 120 19.61 -5.28 8.47
CA GLY A 120 19.52 -3.86 8.76
C GLY A 120 20.86 -3.17 8.99
N HIS A 121 20.84 -2.14 9.82
CA HIS A 121 21.97 -1.29 10.14
C HIS A 121 21.93 -0.91 11.62
N ILE A 122 23.12 -0.76 12.20
CA ILE A 122 23.33 -0.04 13.47
C ILE A 122 24.15 1.19 13.16
N TYR A 123 23.58 2.36 13.44
CA TYR A 123 24.28 3.62 13.28
C TYR A 123 24.76 4.13 14.64
N PHE A 124 26.02 4.49 14.73
CA PHE A 124 26.56 5.27 15.84
C PHE A 124 26.66 6.73 15.40
N VAL A 125 25.93 7.61 16.09
CA VAL A 125 25.85 9.03 15.74
C VAL A 125 26.28 9.88 16.93
N ILE A 126 27.14 10.86 16.67
CA ILE A 126 27.51 11.89 17.65
C ILE A 126 27.11 13.25 17.08
N ASP A 127 26.22 13.94 17.79
CA ASP A 127 25.72 15.28 17.44
C ASP A 127 25.87 16.19 18.66
N ASN A 128 26.72 17.21 18.55
CA ASN A 128 27.02 18.15 19.64
C ASN A 128 27.41 17.47 20.98
N GLY A 129 28.15 16.36 20.91
CA GLY A 129 28.57 15.57 22.07
C GLY A 129 27.51 14.60 22.60
N GLN A 130 26.26 14.71 22.13
CA GLN A 130 25.19 13.76 22.43
C GLN A 130 25.36 12.51 21.56
N LYS A 131 25.32 11.33 22.19
CA LYS A 131 25.49 10.03 21.54
C LYS A 131 24.15 9.37 21.25
N TYR A 132 24.04 8.79 20.06
CA TYR A 132 22.88 8.02 19.62
C TYR A 132 23.32 6.69 19.00
N ILE A 133 22.54 5.65 19.27
CA ILE A 133 22.63 4.34 18.61
C ILE A 133 21.30 4.15 17.89
N ILE A 134 21.30 3.94 16.59
CA ILE A 134 20.06 3.77 15.82
C ILE A 134 19.99 2.35 15.30
N PHE A 135 18.98 1.60 15.74
CA PHE A 135 18.63 0.30 15.17
C PHE A 135 17.61 0.51 14.06
N SER A 136 18.02 0.24 12.82
CA SER A 136 17.13 0.28 11.67
C SER A 136 17.18 -1.03 10.90
N ASP A 137 16.05 -1.52 10.43
CA ASP A 137 16.08 -2.52 9.37
C ASP A 137 16.22 -1.86 7.98
N LEU A 138 16.41 -2.67 6.94
CA LEU A 138 16.53 -2.15 5.57
C LEU A 138 15.25 -1.44 5.09
N PHE A 139 14.09 -1.80 5.64
CA PHE A 139 12.81 -1.15 5.31
C PHE A 139 12.65 0.19 6.02
N GLY A 140 13.17 0.34 7.23
CA GLY A 140 13.15 1.55 8.05
C GLY A 140 13.96 2.68 7.41
N GLU A 141 14.89 2.33 6.52
CA GLU A 141 15.65 3.28 5.71
C GLU A 141 14.93 3.66 4.41
N ALA A 142 14.40 2.70 3.65
CA ALA A 142 13.95 2.98 2.29
C ALA A 142 12.43 3.14 2.11
N ASN A 143 11.63 2.58 3.03
CA ASN A 143 10.19 2.39 2.82
C ASN A 143 9.33 3.17 3.82
N TYR A 144 8.33 3.86 3.28
CA TYR A 144 7.45 4.70 4.09
C TYR A 144 6.43 3.86 4.88
N PRO A 145 6.29 4.10 6.20
CA PRO A 145 5.23 3.49 7.00
C PRO A 145 3.84 3.93 6.53
N ASN A 146 2.83 3.17 6.90
CA ASN A 146 1.45 3.64 6.81
C ASN A 146 1.14 4.55 8.01
N THR A 147 1.34 5.86 7.83
CA THR A 147 1.08 6.89 8.86
C THR A 147 -0.40 7.28 8.94
N ALA A 148 -1.24 6.76 8.04
CA ALA A 148 -2.67 7.07 8.01
C ALA A 148 -3.36 6.66 9.31
N VAL A 149 -2.88 5.60 9.95
CA VAL A 149 -3.42 5.10 11.22
C VAL A 149 -3.34 6.17 12.29
N ASP A 150 -2.23 6.88 12.41
CA ASP A 150 -2.06 7.92 13.42
C ASP A 150 -2.92 9.15 13.14
N LYS A 151 -3.07 9.50 11.87
CA LYS A 151 -3.86 10.67 11.43
C LYS A 151 -5.36 10.39 11.35
N SER A 152 -5.75 9.14 11.38
CA SER A 152 -7.14 8.73 11.19
C SER A 152 -8.01 9.24 12.34
N PRO A 153 -9.23 9.74 12.07
CA PRO A 153 -10.21 9.99 13.11
C PRO A 153 -10.53 8.75 13.96
N PHE A 154 -10.39 7.54 13.39
CA PHE A 154 -10.67 6.30 14.13
C PHE A 154 -9.65 6.03 15.23
N SER A 155 -8.40 6.49 15.12
CA SER A 155 -7.39 6.28 16.16
C SER A 155 -7.76 6.92 17.50
N LYS A 156 -8.68 7.89 17.50
CA LYS A 156 -9.21 8.54 18.71
C LYS A 156 -10.23 7.70 19.47
N ILE A 157 -10.84 6.71 18.82
CA ILE A 157 -11.97 5.94 19.37
C ILE A 157 -11.74 4.42 19.39
N MET A 158 -10.71 3.93 18.70
CA MET A 158 -10.34 2.51 18.69
C MET A 158 -8.83 2.32 18.66
N PRO A 159 -8.33 1.15 19.10
CA PRO A 159 -6.91 0.82 18.97
C PRO A 159 -6.43 0.91 17.52
N LYS A 160 -5.19 1.39 17.36
CA LYS A 160 -4.57 1.70 16.06
C LYS A 160 -4.53 0.49 15.12
N GLU A 161 -4.42 -0.70 15.68
CA GLU A 161 -4.36 -1.98 14.97
C GLU A 161 -5.65 -2.28 14.18
N TYR A 162 -6.80 -1.76 14.63
CA TYR A 162 -8.09 -1.99 13.99
C TYR A 162 -8.49 -0.88 12.99
N VAL A 163 -7.79 0.25 12.97
CA VAL A 163 -8.12 1.41 12.15
C VAL A 163 -8.17 1.07 10.65
N PRO A 164 -7.17 0.39 10.05
CA PRO A 164 -7.24 0.03 8.62
C PRO A 164 -8.42 -0.87 8.26
N LEU A 165 -8.77 -1.80 9.15
CA LEU A 165 -9.92 -2.68 8.97
C LEU A 165 -11.24 -1.90 9.02
N ALA A 166 -11.39 -1.01 10.00
CA ALA A 166 -12.56 -0.13 10.13
C ALA A 166 -12.73 0.79 8.91
N ALA A 167 -11.63 1.36 8.39
CA ALA A 167 -11.61 2.14 7.16
C ALA A 167 -12.09 1.32 5.96
N THR A 168 -11.64 0.07 5.86
CA THR A 168 -12.04 -0.87 4.80
C THR A 168 -13.54 -1.19 4.85
N VAL A 169 -14.06 -1.54 6.03
CA VAL A 169 -15.48 -1.83 6.25
C VAL A 169 -16.35 -0.60 5.94
N THR A 170 -15.89 0.58 6.34
CA THR A 170 -16.57 1.85 6.01
C THR A 170 -16.60 2.08 4.50
N GLY A 171 -15.50 1.83 3.80
CA GLY A 171 -15.44 1.90 2.34
C GLY A 171 -16.46 0.99 1.66
N PHE A 172 -16.58 -0.27 2.09
CA PHE A 172 -17.60 -1.18 1.56
C PHE A 172 -19.02 -0.72 1.89
N SER A 173 -19.22 -0.16 3.09
CA SER A 173 -20.51 0.40 3.49
C SER A 173 -20.90 1.60 2.61
N LEU A 174 -19.95 2.46 2.23
CA LEU A 174 -20.16 3.58 1.31
C LEU A 174 -20.47 3.12 -0.12
N VAL A 175 -19.81 2.06 -0.59
CA VAL A 175 -20.12 1.44 -1.89
C VAL A 175 -21.54 0.87 -1.89
N TRP A 176 -21.94 0.21 -0.80
CA TRP A 176 -23.29 -0.32 -0.65
C TRP A 176 -24.34 0.80 -0.56
N LEU A 177 -24.07 1.85 0.23
CA LEU A 177 -24.94 3.02 0.38
C LEU A 177 -25.19 3.70 -0.98
N TRP A 178 -24.16 3.81 -1.83
CA TRP A 178 -24.33 4.33 -3.18
C TRP A 178 -25.29 3.53 -4.04
N HIS A 179 -25.32 2.21 -3.89
CA HIS A 179 -26.28 1.39 -4.61
C HIS A 179 -27.73 1.74 -4.22
N LEU A 180 -27.96 1.99 -2.93
CA LEU A 180 -29.27 2.44 -2.44
C LEU A 180 -29.60 3.86 -2.92
N LEU A 181 -28.67 4.80 -2.75
CA LEU A 181 -28.86 6.21 -3.13
C LEU A 181 -29.08 6.39 -4.62
N THR A 182 -28.32 5.71 -5.48
CA THR A 182 -28.51 5.78 -6.93
C THR A 182 -29.88 5.27 -7.37
N SER A 183 -30.36 4.19 -6.76
CA SER A 183 -31.69 3.66 -7.06
C SER A 183 -32.79 4.68 -6.72
N LEU A 184 -32.64 5.40 -5.60
CA LEU A 184 -33.56 6.45 -5.17
C LEU A 184 -33.45 7.69 -6.06
N LEU A 185 -32.24 8.19 -6.32
CA LEU A 185 -32.00 9.35 -7.19
C LEU A 185 -32.51 9.13 -8.61
N ILE A 186 -32.37 7.90 -9.16
CA ILE A 186 -32.94 7.56 -10.47
C ILE A 186 -34.47 7.57 -10.43
N LYS A 187 -35.09 7.05 -9.37
CA LYS A 187 -36.55 7.08 -9.20
C LYS A 187 -37.07 8.51 -9.08
N VAL A 188 -36.46 9.32 -8.20
CA VAL A 188 -36.81 10.73 -8.03
C VAL A 188 -36.59 11.52 -9.32
N GLY A 189 -35.43 11.34 -9.97
CA GLY A 189 -35.12 12.00 -11.23
C GLY A 189 -36.10 11.63 -12.36
N LYS A 190 -36.59 10.38 -12.41
CA LYS A 190 -37.64 9.99 -13.36
C LYS A 190 -38.99 10.68 -13.09
N LEU A 191 -39.27 11.01 -11.83
CA LEU A 191 -40.50 11.70 -11.43
C LEU A 191 -40.40 13.22 -11.66
N THR A 192 -39.21 13.81 -11.52
CA THR A 192 -39.03 15.27 -11.58
C THR A 192 -38.54 15.79 -12.93
N LEU A 193 -37.78 15.00 -13.72
CA LEU A 193 -37.25 15.44 -15.01
C LEU A 193 -38.16 15.07 -16.17
N SER A 194 -38.50 16.06 -17.00
CA SER A 194 -39.28 15.82 -18.22
C SER A 194 -38.57 14.84 -19.15
N SER A 195 -39.37 14.00 -19.84
CA SER A 195 -38.88 12.99 -20.78
C SER A 195 -37.97 13.56 -21.90
N LYS A 196 -38.09 14.86 -22.20
CA LYS A 196 -37.24 15.58 -23.18
C LYS A 196 -35.80 15.79 -22.70
N LEU A 197 -35.59 16.12 -21.42
CA LEU A 197 -34.25 16.29 -20.83
C LEU A 197 -33.51 14.94 -20.75
N MET A 198 -34.20 13.89 -20.32
CA MET A 198 -33.66 12.53 -20.32
C MET A 198 -33.29 12.05 -21.74
N LYS A 199 -34.07 12.41 -22.78
CA LYS A 199 -33.71 12.12 -24.18
C LYS A 199 -32.45 12.86 -24.63
N LYS A 200 -32.26 14.13 -24.26
CA LYS A 200 -31.04 14.90 -24.59
C LYS A 200 -29.79 14.33 -23.92
N VAL A 201 -29.87 13.93 -22.65
CA VAL A 201 -28.75 13.30 -21.92
C VAL A 201 -28.35 11.99 -22.58
N LYS A 202 -29.33 11.11 -22.87
CA LYS A 202 -29.07 9.84 -23.59
C LYS A 202 -28.43 10.07 -24.96
N LYS A 203 -28.86 11.08 -25.72
CA LYS A 203 -28.31 11.37 -27.05
C LYS A 203 -26.85 11.85 -27.01
N LYS A 204 -26.46 12.66 -26.00
CA LYS A 204 -25.05 13.06 -25.75
C LYS A 204 -24.18 11.87 -25.32
N GLU A 205 -24.72 10.96 -24.52
CA GLU A 205 -23.99 9.77 -24.07
C GLU A 205 -23.64 8.84 -25.25
N ILE A 206 -24.54 8.74 -26.24
CA ILE A 206 -24.36 7.95 -27.46
C ILE A 206 -23.30 8.57 -28.38
N SER A 207 -23.32 9.90 -28.61
CA SER A 207 -22.34 10.53 -29.52
C SER A 207 -20.90 10.46 -28.99
N ALA A 208 -20.73 10.55 -27.66
CA ALA A 208 -19.43 10.41 -27.01
C ALA A 208 -18.84 8.98 -27.12
N HIS A 209 -19.67 7.96 -27.40
CA HIS A 209 -19.25 6.57 -27.56
C HIS A 209 -18.42 6.33 -28.84
N TYR A 210 -18.52 7.25 -29.82
CA TYR A 210 -17.95 7.07 -31.17
C TYR A 210 -16.55 7.66 -31.38
N LEU A 211 -16.09 8.58 -30.53
CA LEU A 211 -14.78 9.23 -30.65
C LEU A 211 -13.64 8.29 -30.21
N GLY A 212 -12.97 7.64 -31.16
CA GLY A 212 -11.75 6.88 -30.94
C GLY A 212 -11.12 6.42 -32.26
N PHE A 213 -9.79 6.30 -32.29
CA PHE A 213 -9.05 5.82 -33.47
C PHE A 213 -8.77 4.32 -33.35
N LYS A 214 -8.63 3.63 -34.48
CA LYS A 214 -8.31 2.20 -34.54
C LYS A 214 -6.87 2.01 -34.98
N ILE A 215 -6.06 1.32 -34.17
CA ILE A 215 -4.70 0.88 -34.53
C ILE A 215 -4.67 -0.64 -34.54
N LYS A 216 -4.35 -1.27 -35.68
CA LYS A 216 -4.25 -2.75 -35.82
C LYS A 216 -5.45 -3.52 -35.22
N GLY A 217 -6.67 -2.99 -35.39
CA GLY A 217 -7.92 -3.56 -34.88
C GLY A 217 -8.22 -3.28 -33.40
N ILE A 218 -7.33 -2.58 -32.69
CA ILE A 218 -7.53 -2.13 -31.31
C ILE A 218 -8.13 -0.73 -31.36
N ARG A 219 -9.25 -0.51 -30.66
CA ARG A 219 -9.87 0.81 -30.56
C ARG A 219 -9.32 1.53 -29.35
N ILE A 220 -8.73 2.70 -29.57
CA ILE A 220 -8.19 3.55 -28.52
C ILE A 220 -9.08 4.78 -28.38
N LYS A 221 -9.58 5.02 -27.17
CA LYS A 221 -10.45 6.16 -26.85
C LYS A 221 -9.73 7.09 -25.88
N ALA A 222 -9.56 8.37 -26.25
CA ALA A 222 -8.91 9.37 -25.40
C ALA A 222 -9.57 9.49 -24.01
N ARG A 223 -10.89 9.30 -23.94
CA ARG A 223 -11.65 9.29 -22.68
C ARG A 223 -11.22 8.18 -21.72
N GLU A 224 -10.85 6.99 -22.22
CA GLU A 224 -10.36 5.91 -21.36
C GLU A 224 -9.01 6.27 -20.74
N TRP A 225 -8.13 6.88 -21.52
CA TRP A 225 -6.83 7.37 -21.04
C TRP A 225 -6.99 8.49 -20.02
N ALA A 226 -7.90 9.45 -20.25
CA ALA A 226 -8.22 10.47 -19.27
C ALA A 226 -8.81 9.85 -17.98
N ALA A 227 -9.65 8.83 -18.09
CA ALA A 227 -10.19 8.11 -16.94
C ALA A 227 -9.10 7.35 -16.17
N ILE A 228 -8.17 6.70 -16.87
CA ILE A 228 -7.01 6.02 -16.27
C ILE A 228 -6.11 7.01 -15.55
N PHE A 229 -5.77 8.11 -16.20
CA PHE A 229 -4.93 9.15 -15.60
C PHE A 229 -5.61 9.75 -14.36
N GLY A 230 -6.90 10.08 -14.45
CA GLY A 230 -7.67 10.55 -13.30
C GLY A 230 -7.71 9.53 -12.16
N ALA A 231 -7.89 8.24 -12.47
CA ALA A 231 -7.89 7.17 -11.47
C ALA A 231 -6.50 6.99 -10.81
N ALA A 232 -5.45 7.06 -11.62
CA ALA A 232 -4.07 7.03 -11.14
C ALA A 232 -3.77 8.21 -10.21
N LEU A 233 -4.20 9.41 -10.59
CA LEU A 233 -3.99 10.64 -9.83
C LEU A 233 -4.70 10.60 -8.47
N VAL A 234 -6.00 10.31 -8.45
CA VAL A 234 -6.77 10.26 -7.19
C VAL A 234 -6.21 9.20 -6.24
N PHE A 235 -5.92 8.01 -6.76
CA PHE A 235 -5.41 6.95 -5.90
C PHE A 235 -3.96 7.21 -5.44
N ALA A 236 -3.12 7.82 -6.29
CA ALA A 236 -1.77 8.25 -5.91
C ALA A 236 -1.81 9.33 -4.82
N LEU A 237 -2.63 10.37 -4.97
CA LEU A 237 -2.80 11.41 -3.95
C LEU A 237 -3.25 10.81 -2.62
N THR A 238 -4.21 9.88 -2.68
CA THR A 238 -4.73 9.22 -1.48
C THR A 238 -3.67 8.36 -0.81
N ILE A 239 -2.93 7.51 -1.56
CA ILE A 239 -1.89 6.65 -0.95
C ILE A 239 -0.71 7.48 -0.42
N SER A 240 -0.35 8.56 -1.11
CA SER A 240 0.70 9.46 -0.63
C SER A 240 0.29 10.13 0.67
N TYR A 241 -0.98 10.55 0.82
CA TYR A 241 -1.49 11.02 2.11
C TYR A 241 -1.35 9.96 3.21
N THR A 242 -1.66 8.68 2.91
CA THR A 242 -1.55 7.58 3.88
C THR A 242 -0.12 7.27 4.32
N LYS A 243 0.88 7.67 3.52
CA LYS A 243 2.31 7.38 3.75
C LYS A 243 3.15 8.62 4.06
N MET A 244 2.55 9.81 3.99
CA MET A 244 3.19 11.09 4.25
C MET A 244 3.71 11.14 5.68
N ILE A 245 4.96 11.53 5.91
CA ILE A 245 5.45 11.77 7.27
C ILE A 245 5.60 13.27 7.56
N SER A 246 6.11 14.03 6.58
CA SER A 246 6.21 15.50 6.61
C SER A 246 5.53 16.10 5.38
N LEU A 247 5.21 17.41 5.41
CA LEU A 247 4.65 18.10 4.24
C LEU A 247 5.67 18.22 3.09
N ASP A 248 6.96 18.31 3.41
CA ASP A 248 8.02 18.50 2.42
C ASP A 248 8.22 17.26 1.54
N THR A 249 7.93 16.08 2.07
CA THR A 249 8.03 14.80 1.34
C THR A 249 6.81 14.52 0.44
N VAL A 250 5.73 15.31 0.55
CA VAL A 250 4.46 15.05 -0.15
C VAL A 250 4.63 15.12 -1.65
N LEU A 251 5.27 16.17 -2.16
CA LEU A 251 5.30 16.46 -3.59
C LEU A 251 6.12 15.41 -4.35
N ALA A 252 7.25 14.98 -3.77
CA ALA A 252 8.06 13.88 -4.26
C ALA A 252 7.27 12.55 -4.22
N LEU A 253 6.64 12.23 -3.08
CA LEU A 253 5.88 10.99 -2.91
C LEU A 253 4.69 10.90 -3.85
N VAL A 254 3.94 12.00 -4.02
CA VAL A 254 2.83 12.11 -4.96
C VAL A 254 3.31 11.91 -6.38
N SER A 255 4.40 12.57 -6.78
CA SER A 255 4.93 12.47 -8.15
C SER A 255 5.33 11.03 -8.49
N VAL A 256 6.10 10.38 -7.61
CA VAL A 256 6.48 8.97 -7.76
C VAL A 256 5.24 8.08 -7.78
N SER A 257 4.30 8.30 -6.85
CA SER A 257 3.07 7.50 -6.77
C SER A 257 2.20 7.64 -8.02
N VAL A 258 2.08 8.83 -8.59
CA VAL A 258 1.32 9.07 -9.83
C VAL A 258 1.95 8.31 -10.99
N VAL A 259 3.27 8.42 -11.16
CA VAL A 259 3.99 7.73 -12.24
C VAL A 259 3.84 6.21 -12.11
N VAL A 260 4.12 5.66 -10.92
CA VAL A 260 4.02 4.23 -10.67
C VAL A 260 2.59 3.73 -10.88
N ASN A 261 1.60 4.43 -10.33
CA ASN A 261 0.20 4.03 -10.45
C ASN A 261 -0.28 4.11 -11.90
N PHE A 262 0.14 5.14 -12.65
CA PHE A 262 -0.18 5.28 -14.06
C PHE A 262 0.41 4.10 -14.86
N ILE A 263 1.66 3.73 -14.62
CA ILE A 263 2.29 2.54 -15.24
C ILE A 263 1.50 1.26 -14.92
N VAL A 264 1.12 1.06 -13.66
CA VAL A 264 0.30 -0.10 -13.25
C VAL A 264 -1.03 -0.13 -14.00
N TYR A 265 -1.74 1.00 -14.09
CA TYR A 265 -2.98 1.09 -14.86
C TYR A 265 -2.76 0.90 -16.36
N MET A 266 -1.64 1.39 -16.93
CA MET A 266 -1.28 1.18 -18.33
C MET A 266 -1.09 -0.30 -18.64
N VAL A 267 -0.31 -1.02 -17.84
CA VAL A 267 -0.09 -2.46 -18.02
C VAL A 267 -1.42 -3.22 -17.96
N ARG A 268 -2.28 -2.88 -17.00
CA ARG A 268 -3.65 -3.44 -16.92
C ARG A 268 -4.48 -3.12 -18.14
N HIS A 269 -4.42 -1.87 -18.62
CA HIS A 269 -5.19 -1.42 -19.77
C HIS A 269 -4.72 -2.08 -21.08
N PHE A 270 -3.42 -2.21 -21.30
CA PHE A 270 -2.88 -2.94 -22.44
C PHE A 270 -3.24 -4.43 -22.39
N SER A 271 -3.14 -5.05 -21.20
CA SER A 271 -3.58 -6.44 -20.99
C SER A 271 -5.05 -6.60 -21.39
N ARG A 272 -5.89 -5.65 -20.99
CA ARG A 272 -7.30 -5.61 -21.41
C ARG A 272 -7.45 -5.46 -22.92
N LEU A 273 -6.81 -4.48 -23.55
CA LEU A 273 -6.91 -4.26 -25.00
C LEU A 273 -6.47 -5.50 -25.81
N ALA A 274 -5.41 -6.17 -25.38
CA ALA A 274 -4.94 -7.41 -25.97
C ALA A 274 -6.00 -8.52 -25.86
N MET A 275 -6.58 -8.70 -24.67
CA MET A 275 -7.61 -9.70 -24.43
C MET A 275 -8.94 -9.39 -25.15
N ASP A 276 -9.34 -8.13 -25.23
CA ASP A 276 -10.50 -7.67 -25.99
C ASP A 276 -10.34 -8.00 -27.48
N LYS A 277 -9.13 -7.81 -28.04
CA LYS A 277 -8.82 -8.21 -29.42
C LYS A 277 -8.90 -9.73 -29.61
N ILE A 278 -8.31 -10.51 -28.70
CA ILE A 278 -8.29 -11.99 -28.78
C ILE A 278 -9.71 -12.57 -28.73
N HIS A 279 -10.57 -12.03 -27.86
CA HIS A 279 -11.93 -12.53 -27.66
C HIS A 279 -13.01 -11.77 -28.44
N LYS A 280 -12.62 -10.81 -29.30
CA LYS A 280 -13.55 -9.95 -30.06
C LYS A 280 -14.59 -9.27 -29.16
N LEU A 281 -14.19 -8.88 -27.95
CA LEU A 281 -15.02 -8.17 -26.99
C LEU A 281 -14.67 -6.68 -26.98
N HIS A 282 -15.64 -5.85 -26.58
CA HIS A 282 -15.47 -4.41 -26.45
C HIS A 282 -15.82 -4.00 -25.03
N THR A 283 -14.77 -3.81 -24.23
CA THR A 283 -14.89 -3.25 -22.88
C THR A 283 -14.38 -1.81 -22.86
N GLU A 284 -14.77 -1.06 -21.85
CA GLU A 284 -14.34 0.32 -21.63
C GLU A 284 -13.98 0.56 -20.18
N TYR A 285 -12.84 1.20 -19.93
CA TYR A 285 -12.52 1.70 -18.60
C TYR A 285 -13.24 3.03 -18.34
N LYS A 286 -14.00 3.10 -17.25
CA LYS A 286 -14.75 4.29 -16.85
C LYS A 286 -14.29 4.78 -15.49
N PHE A 287 -14.08 6.10 -15.40
CA PHE A 287 -13.88 6.78 -14.13
C PHE A 287 -15.18 6.82 -13.34
N TRP A 288 -15.12 6.45 -12.06
CA TRP A 288 -16.26 6.40 -11.16
C TRP A 288 -16.08 7.42 -10.05
N ILE A 289 -16.77 8.55 -10.19
CA ILE A 289 -16.66 9.69 -9.26
C ILE A 289 -16.95 9.27 -7.82
N TRP A 290 -18.00 8.46 -7.59
CA TRP A 290 -18.29 7.97 -6.23
C TRP A 290 -17.19 7.04 -5.71
N GLY A 291 -16.62 6.24 -6.59
CA GLY A 291 -15.42 5.46 -6.31
C GLY A 291 -14.25 6.34 -5.88
N ALA A 292 -14.00 7.44 -6.61
CA ALA A 292 -12.98 8.43 -6.28
C ALA A 292 -13.16 9.04 -4.89
N ILE A 293 -14.39 9.48 -4.58
CA ILE A 293 -14.75 10.03 -3.27
C ILE A 293 -14.53 8.99 -2.18
N THR A 294 -14.99 7.75 -2.40
CA THR A 294 -14.82 6.66 -1.43
C THR A 294 -13.33 6.33 -1.22
N THR A 295 -12.51 6.36 -2.28
CA THR A 295 -11.05 6.21 -2.17
C THR A 295 -10.47 7.26 -1.24
N VAL A 296 -10.78 8.53 -1.45
CA VAL A 296 -10.29 9.64 -0.61
C VAL A 296 -10.74 9.48 0.84
N ILE A 297 -12.03 9.20 1.07
CA ILE A 297 -12.58 9.01 2.42
C ILE A 297 -11.89 7.83 3.13
N THR A 298 -11.75 6.69 2.45
CA THR A 298 -11.13 5.50 3.05
C THR A 298 -9.65 5.75 3.37
N GLY A 299 -8.91 6.44 2.50
CA GLY A 299 -7.54 6.87 2.78
C GLY A 299 -7.45 7.80 3.99
N TRP A 300 -8.36 8.78 4.09
CA TRP A 300 -8.45 9.65 5.25
C TRP A 300 -8.77 8.90 6.56
N LEU A 301 -9.57 7.84 6.47
CA LEU A 301 -9.91 6.96 7.60
C LEU A 301 -8.81 5.95 7.95
N GLY A 302 -7.76 5.79 7.15
CA GLY A 302 -6.63 4.92 7.48
C GLY A 302 -6.25 3.86 6.44
N ASN A 303 -7.01 3.71 5.35
CA ASN A 303 -6.70 2.73 4.29
C ASN A 303 -7.27 3.14 2.93
N ALA A 304 -6.41 3.39 1.94
CA ALA A 304 -6.84 3.85 0.62
C ALA A 304 -7.36 2.70 -0.26
N LEU A 305 -8.69 2.57 -0.43
CA LEU A 305 -9.27 1.58 -1.34
C LEU A 305 -9.38 2.12 -2.78
N PRO A 306 -8.78 1.47 -3.81
CA PRO A 306 -8.81 1.95 -5.20
C PRO A 306 -10.12 1.65 -5.92
N LEU A 307 -11.15 2.40 -5.56
CA LEU A 307 -12.49 2.27 -6.10
C LEU A 307 -12.72 3.19 -7.32
N VAL A 308 -11.71 3.95 -7.73
CA VAL A 308 -11.83 5.09 -8.65
C VAL A 308 -12.32 4.75 -10.07
N GLY A 309 -12.24 3.50 -10.50
CA GLY A 309 -12.73 3.13 -11.83
C GLY A 309 -13.16 1.67 -11.96
N TYR A 310 -13.94 1.43 -13.02
CA TYR A 310 -14.48 0.10 -13.32
C TYR A 310 -14.53 -0.16 -14.81
N MET A 311 -14.66 -1.44 -15.14
CA MET A 311 -14.83 -1.92 -16.50
C MET A 311 -16.31 -1.96 -16.85
N SER A 312 -16.72 -1.21 -17.87
CA SER A 312 -18.06 -1.28 -18.47
C SER A 312 -18.00 -2.05 -19.77
N LYS A 313 -19.08 -2.74 -20.11
CA LYS A 313 -19.26 -3.31 -21.46
C LYS A 313 -19.99 -2.33 -22.38
N GLU A 314 -19.71 -2.43 -23.67
CA GLU A 314 -20.66 -2.03 -24.72
C GLU A 314 -21.79 -3.09 -24.75
N LYS A 315 -23.04 -2.69 -25.06
CA LYS A 315 -24.24 -3.55 -25.00
C LYS A 315 -24.25 -4.65 -26.09
N THR A 316 -23.28 -5.52 -26.06
CA THR A 316 -23.21 -6.71 -26.91
C THR A 316 -23.45 -7.93 -26.02
N GLU A 317 -24.19 -8.93 -26.51
CA GLU A 317 -24.46 -10.21 -25.84
C GLU A 317 -23.18 -11.07 -25.71
N ALA A 318 -22.13 -10.50 -25.13
CA ALA A 318 -20.91 -11.21 -24.81
C ALA A 318 -21.25 -12.36 -23.86
N LYS A 319 -20.94 -13.59 -24.28
CA LYS A 319 -21.02 -14.80 -23.44
C LYS A 319 -20.30 -14.50 -22.12
N ASN A 320 -21.05 -14.47 -21.00
CA ASN A 320 -20.54 -14.17 -19.65
C ASN A 320 -19.26 -14.96 -19.29
N VAL A 321 -19.05 -16.10 -19.93
CA VAL A 321 -17.86 -16.97 -19.84
C VAL A 321 -16.57 -16.29 -20.29
N GLU A 322 -16.57 -15.61 -21.43
CA GLU A 322 -15.36 -15.02 -22.01
C GLU A 322 -14.90 -13.80 -21.20
N GLU A 323 -15.84 -12.96 -20.79
CA GLU A 323 -15.55 -11.84 -19.89
C GLU A 323 -14.93 -12.34 -18.58
N GLY A 324 -15.54 -13.34 -17.93
CA GLY A 324 -14.98 -13.91 -16.69
C GLY A 324 -13.56 -14.42 -16.89
N ARG A 325 -13.26 -15.01 -18.05
CA ARG A 325 -11.90 -15.48 -18.40
C ARG A 325 -10.91 -14.33 -18.61
N ILE A 326 -11.32 -13.25 -19.27
CA ILE A 326 -10.49 -12.05 -19.48
C ILE A 326 -10.16 -11.40 -18.14
N GLN A 327 -11.20 -11.12 -17.35
CA GLN A 327 -11.07 -10.47 -16.06
C GLN A 327 -10.20 -11.29 -15.09
N PHE A 328 -10.36 -12.61 -15.11
CA PHE A 328 -9.51 -13.52 -14.34
C PHE A 328 -8.03 -13.37 -14.71
N LYS A 329 -7.69 -13.37 -16.00
CA LYS A 329 -6.30 -13.23 -16.46
C LYS A 329 -5.71 -11.87 -16.10
N ILE A 330 -6.44 -10.78 -16.31
CA ILE A 330 -5.97 -9.42 -15.97
C ILE A 330 -5.65 -9.32 -14.47
N ASN A 331 -6.56 -9.80 -13.61
CA ASN A 331 -6.34 -9.78 -12.16
C ASN A 331 -5.20 -10.72 -11.74
N LEU A 332 -5.07 -11.90 -12.37
CA LEU A 332 -3.95 -12.81 -12.13
C LEU A 332 -2.61 -12.19 -12.49
N TYR A 333 -2.47 -11.57 -13.68
CA TYR A 333 -1.21 -10.94 -14.09
C TYR A 333 -0.85 -9.76 -13.20
N THR A 334 -1.83 -8.95 -12.79
CA THR A 334 -1.56 -7.85 -11.87
C THR A 334 -1.18 -8.36 -10.48
N PHE A 335 -1.80 -9.44 -10.00
CA PHE A 335 -1.43 -10.07 -8.74
C PHE A 335 0.02 -10.58 -8.78
N LEU A 336 0.40 -11.28 -9.86
CA LEU A 336 1.76 -11.77 -10.03
C LEU A 336 2.78 -10.63 -10.14
N ALA A 337 2.44 -9.53 -10.83
CA ALA A 337 3.27 -8.34 -10.88
C ALA A 337 3.45 -7.72 -9.47
N SER A 338 2.35 -7.62 -8.70
CA SER A 338 2.40 -7.16 -7.31
C SER A 338 3.30 -8.03 -6.44
N LEU A 339 3.20 -9.35 -6.57
CA LEU A 339 4.05 -10.30 -5.85
C LEU A 339 5.52 -10.15 -6.27
N GLY A 340 5.80 -9.97 -7.56
CA GLY A 340 7.14 -9.71 -8.07
C GLY A 340 7.75 -8.43 -7.48
N PHE A 341 7.02 -7.32 -7.50
CA PHE A 341 7.47 -6.06 -6.89
C PHE A 341 7.69 -6.19 -5.38
N PHE A 342 6.82 -6.93 -4.69
CA PHE A 342 7.02 -7.20 -3.27
C PHE A 342 8.30 -8.00 -3.01
N ILE A 343 8.53 -9.08 -3.75
CA ILE A 343 9.73 -9.92 -3.60
C ILE A 343 10.99 -9.09 -3.88
N ILE A 344 11.01 -8.29 -4.94
CA ILE A 344 12.14 -7.40 -5.24
C ILE A 344 12.33 -6.42 -4.06
N ASN A 345 11.26 -5.82 -3.56
CA ASN A 345 11.32 -4.91 -2.41
C ASN A 345 11.78 -5.58 -1.11
N LEU A 346 11.70 -6.92 -0.98
CA LEU A 346 12.25 -7.62 0.18
C LEU A 346 13.78 -7.65 0.16
N PHE A 347 14.37 -7.78 -1.02
CA PHE A 347 15.82 -7.86 -1.20
C PHE A 347 16.46 -6.49 -1.44
N GLU A 348 15.74 -5.61 -2.13
CA GLU A 348 16.14 -4.23 -2.44
C GLU A 348 15.00 -3.28 -2.03
N PRO A 349 14.87 -2.96 -0.72
CA PRO A 349 13.85 -2.05 -0.25
C PRO A 349 13.91 -0.71 -1.00
N ASN A 350 12.79 -0.36 -1.64
CA ASN A 350 12.70 0.86 -2.42
C ASN A 350 11.24 1.34 -2.48
N VAL A 351 11.03 2.64 -2.27
CA VAL A 351 9.71 3.25 -2.32
C VAL A 351 8.95 2.95 -3.61
N ILE A 352 9.63 2.85 -4.76
CA ILE A 352 9.00 2.55 -6.05
C ILE A 352 8.41 1.14 -6.03
N PHE A 353 9.16 0.14 -5.58
CA PHE A 353 8.70 -1.25 -5.51
C PHE A 353 7.64 -1.43 -4.41
N GLN A 354 7.79 -0.76 -3.27
CA GLN A 354 6.78 -0.72 -2.22
C GLN A 354 5.44 -0.17 -2.77
N MET A 355 5.48 0.97 -3.47
CA MET A 355 4.29 1.58 -4.07
C MET A 355 3.70 0.71 -5.17
N ALA A 356 4.54 0.17 -6.07
CA ALA A 356 4.08 -0.67 -7.17
C ALA A 356 3.36 -1.93 -6.65
N SER A 357 3.92 -2.58 -5.62
CA SER A 357 3.26 -3.70 -4.93
C SER A 357 1.96 -3.26 -4.25
N SER A 358 2.03 -2.25 -3.38
CA SER A 358 0.90 -1.75 -2.59
C SER A 358 -0.29 -1.33 -3.48
N LEU A 359 -0.04 -0.56 -4.53
CA LEU A 359 -1.06 -0.11 -5.48
C LEU A 359 -1.64 -1.30 -6.26
N SER A 360 -0.79 -2.19 -6.78
CA SER A 360 -1.22 -3.34 -7.58
C SER A 360 -2.08 -4.31 -6.78
N ILE A 361 -1.68 -4.67 -5.55
CA ILE A 361 -2.47 -5.58 -4.72
C ILE A 361 -3.81 -4.96 -4.34
N SER A 362 -3.83 -3.67 -4.02
CA SER A 362 -5.07 -2.97 -3.67
C SER A 362 -6.05 -2.95 -4.83
N ILE A 363 -5.57 -2.66 -6.05
CA ILE A 363 -6.42 -2.67 -7.25
C ILE A 363 -6.99 -4.07 -7.47
N VAL A 364 -6.15 -5.11 -7.38
CA VAL A 364 -6.59 -6.48 -7.62
C VAL A 364 -7.57 -6.96 -6.56
N PHE A 365 -7.33 -6.65 -5.29
CA PHE A 365 -8.22 -6.97 -4.18
C PHE A 365 -9.63 -6.43 -4.43
N VAL A 366 -9.75 -5.12 -4.68
CA VAL A 366 -11.04 -4.48 -4.98
C VAL A 366 -11.68 -5.06 -6.24
N GLN A 367 -10.89 -5.27 -7.30
CA GLN A 367 -11.41 -5.80 -8.57
C GLN A 367 -11.83 -7.27 -8.48
N MET A 368 -11.46 -8.00 -7.44
CA MET A 368 -11.88 -9.38 -7.20
C MET A 368 -13.20 -9.49 -6.43
N LEU A 369 -13.80 -8.38 -5.97
CA LEU A 369 -15.07 -8.42 -5.26
C LEU A 369 -16.22 -8.95 -6.15
N PRO A 370 -17.10 -9.83 -5.64
CA PRO A 370 -18.07 -10.56 -6.46
C PRO A 370 -19.35 -9.76 -6.77
N PHE A 371 -19.28 -8.43 -6.82
CA PHE A 371 -20.42 -7.55 -7.05
C PHE A 371 -20.10 -6.39 -8.01
N SER A 372 -21.14 -5.72 -8.49
CA SER A 372 -21.01 -4.65 -9.48
C SER A 372 -20.46 -3.38 -8.80
N PRO A 373 -19.57 -2.61 -9.44
CA PRO A 373 -19.12 -2.72 -10.84
C PRO A 373 -17.80 -3.51 -11.03
N PHE A 374 -17.37 -4.30 -10.06
CA PHE A 374 -16.06 -4.94 -10.08
C PHE A 374 -16.00 -6.19 -10.97
N SER A 375 -14.80 -6.43 -11.51
CA SER A 375 -14.49 -7.56 -12.37
C SER A 375 -14.75 -8.93 -11.74
N GLY A 376 -14.66 -9.04 -10.42
CA GLY A 376 -14.88 -10.27 -9.65
C GLY A 376 -16.27 -10.85 -9.86
N LYS A 377 -17.29 -10.01 -10.09
CA LYS A 377 -18.65 -10.47 -10.42
C LYS A 377 -18.68 -11.34 -11.69
N ALA A 378 -17.95 -10.95 -12.74
CA ALA A 378 -17.89 -11.71 -13.99
C ALA A 378 -17.15 -13.05 -13.79
N ILE A 379 -16.04 -13.03 -13.05
CA ILE A 379 -15.26 -14.23 -12.72
C ILE A 379 -16.10 -15.20 -11.88
N PHE A 380 -16.81 -14.69 -10.87
CA PHE A 380 -17.69 -15.47 -10.00
C PHE A 380 -18.82 -16.14 -10.80
N LYS A 381 -19.46 -15.40 -11.71
CA LYS A 381 -20.49 -15.93 -12.62
C LYS A 381 -19.95 -16.99 -13.59
N TRP A 382 -18.71 -16.84 -14.05
CA TRP A 382 -18.06 -17.81 -14.94
C TRP A 382 -17.70 -19.11 -14.22
N LYS A 383 -16.91 -19.03 -13.13
CA LYS A 383 -16.42 -20.18 -12.36
C LYS A 383 -16.16 -19.77 -10.90
N ARG A 384 -17.14 -19.99 -10.01
CA ARG A 384 -17.06 -19.69 -8.56
C ARG A 384 -15.82 -20.28 -7.88
N ILE A 385 -15.46 -21.53 -8.22
CA ILE A 385 -14.27 -22.19 -7.66
C ILE A 385 -13.00 -21.44 -8.07
N LYS A 386 -12.85 -21.07 -9.35
CA LYS A 386 -11.67 -20.31 -9.81
C LYS A 386 -11.59 -18.92 -9.18
N TRP A 387 -12.74 -18.28 -8.97
CA TRP A 387 -12.82 -17.03 -8.24
C TRP A 387 -12.30 -17.20 -6.80
N ALA A 388 -12.81 -18.19 -6.06
CA ALA A 388 -12.40 -18.43 -4.67
C ALA A 388 -10.91 -18.75 -4.54
N LEU A 389 -10.40 -19.61 -5.44
CA LEU A 389 -9.00 -20.04 -5.45
C LEU A 389 -8.00 -18.90 -5.70
N ILE A 390 -8.39 -17.85 -6.41
CA ILE A 390 -7.52 -16.70 -6.66
C ILE A 390 -7.79 -15.56 -5.66
N SER A 391 -9.04 -15.35 -5.24
CA SER A 391 -9.39 -14.29 -4.29
C SER A 391 -8.81 -14.51 -2.91
N MET A 392 -8.70 -15.77 -2.45
CA MET A 392 -8.12 -16.09 -1.14
C MET A 392 -6.63 -15.69 -1.05
N PRO A 393 -5.72 -16.11 -1.96
CA PRO A 393 -4.34 -15.62 -1.96
C PRO A 393 -4.23 -14.10 -2.08
N ILE A 394 -5.07 -13.47 -2.91
CA ILE A 394 -5.10 -12.02 -3.07
C ILE A 394 -5.47 -11.33 -1.76
N LEU A 395 -6.49 -11.82 -1.05
CA LEU A 395 -6.92 -11.27 0.24
C LEU A 395 -5.83 -11.40 1.29
N LEU A 396 -5.22 -12.59 1.41
CA LEU A 396 -4.13 -12.82 2.38
C LEU A 396 -2.93 -11.91 2.08
N PHE A 397 -2.55 -11.80 0.81
CA PHE A 397 -1.45 -10.94 0.40
C PHE A 397 -1.77 -9.45 0.56
N TYR A 398 -3.02 -9.05 0.34
CA TYR A 398 -3.49 -7.69 0.62
C TYR A 398 -3.38 -7.36 2.11
N ILE A 399 -3.84 -8.26 2.99
CA ILE A 399 -3.72 -8.10 4.45
C ILE A 399 -2.25 -7.95 4.84
N LEU A 400 -1.38 -8.82 4.33
CA LEU A 400 0.06 -8.76 4.59
C LEU A 400 0.66 -7.40 4.19
N VAL A 401 0.45 -6.98 2.93
CA VAL A 401 1.14 -5.81 2.35
C VAL A 401 0.55 -4.48 2.82
N GLN A 402 -0.72 -4.42 3.21
CA GLN A 402 -1.39 -3.16 3.56
C GLN A 402 -1.66 -2.98 5.05
N LEU A 403 -1.86 -4.08 5.77
CA LEU A 403 -2.32 -4.03 7.16
C LEU A 403 -1.23 -4.48 8.15
N ILE A 404 -0.25 -5.26 7.71
CA ILE A 404 0.82 -5.80 8.57
C ILE A 404 2.16 -5.09 8.30
N ILE A 405 2.57 -4.96 7.03
CA ILE A 405 3.83 -4.34 6.59
C ILE A 405 3.62 -2.86 6.27
#